data_AF-A0A1G9LG30-F1
#
_entry.id   AF-A0A1G9LG30-F1
#
_cell.length_a   1.000
_cell.length_b   1.000
_cell.length_c   1.000
_cell.angle_alpha   90.00
_cell.angle_beta   90.00
_cell.angle_gamma   90.00
#
_symmetry.space_group_name_H-M   'P 1'
#
loop_
_entity.id
_entity.type
_entity.pdbx_description
1 polymer ?
#
loop_
_entity_poly.entity_id
_entity_poly.type
_entity_poly.pdbx_seq_one_letter_code
_entity_poly.pdbx_strand_id
1 'polypeptide(L)'
;MRIRNAVNPIPATTPKNKFTGSSSVRSFAAGCTMASGLLVAGCTEPPVEVAISEPDPDLVFVRGYRNPSDECQLVGESAFTVEFLDDASDLVACPTGSSAMETLMVETGAQMVTQTNSVTFFSLAYR
;
A
#
# COMPACT_ATOMS: atom_id res chain seq x y z
N MET A 1 30.42 -30.77 -15.35
CA MET A 1 29.57 -29.64 -15.78
C MET A 1 29.32 -28.72 -14.58
N ARG A 2 29.80 -27.47 -14.58
CA ARG A 2 29.45 -26.45 -13.58
C ARG A 2 28.70 -25.34 -14.29
N ILE A 3 27.39 -25.28 -14.08
CA ILE A 3 26.51 -24.27 -14.65
C ILE A 3 26.60 -23.05 -13.72
N ARG A 4 27.22 -21.96 -14.18
CA ARG A 4 27.27 -20.69 -13.44
C ARG A 4 26.01 -19.92 -13.81
N ASN A 5 24.97 -19.99 -12.98
CA ASN A 5 23.86 -19.03 -13.07
C ASN A 5 24.39 -17.66 -12.65
N ALA A 6 24.55 -16.76 -13.63
CA ALA A 6 24.89 -15.37 -13.40
C ALA A 6 23.61 -14.61 -13.02
N VAL A 7 23.29 -14.56 -11.73
CA VAL A 7 22.34 -13.59 -11.19
C VAL A 7 23.08 -12.26 -11.03
N ASN A 8 22.74 -11.28 -11.86
CA ASN A 8 23.21 -9.90 -11.70
C ASN A 8 22.51 -9.26 -10.50
N PRO A 9 23.22 -8.59 -9.58
CA PRO A 9 22.59 -7.84 -8.50
C PRO A 9 21.98 -6.53 -9.03
N ILE A 10 20.70 -6.33 -8.74
CA ILE A 10 19.97 -5.07 -8.97
C ILE A 10 20.55 -4.00 -8.02
N PRO A 11 20.92 -2.80 -8.49
CA PRO A 11 21.41 -1.74 -7.61
C PRO A 11 20.28 -1.18 -6.74
N ALA A 12 20.43 -1.31 -5.42
CA ALA A 12 19.57 -0.69 -4.43
C ALA A 12 19.75 0.85 -4.46
N THR A 13 18.78 1.56 -5.00
CA THR A 13 18.68 3.02 -4.84
C THR A 13 18.15 3.33 -3.44
N THR A 14 19.02 3.91 -2.62
CA THR A 14 18.74 4.40 -1.27
C THR A 14 17.91 5.69 -1.33
N PRO A 15 16.72 5.79 -0.71
CA PRO A 15 16.07 7.07 -0.52
C PRO A 15 16.81 7.87 0.58
N LYS A 16 17.50 8.94 0.17
CA LYS A 16 18.08 9.94 1.08
C LYS A 16 17.01 10.95 1.50
N ASN A 17 16.16 10.61 2.47
CA ASN A 17 15.27 11.60 3.07
C ASN A 17 15.99 12.34 4.20
N LYS A 18 16.43 13.56 3.90
CA LYS A 18 17.01 14.52 4.83
C LYS A 18 15.87 15.20 5.58
N PHE A 19 15.47 14.64 6.72
CA PHE A 19 14.48 15.26 7.60
C PHE A 19 15.15 16.39 8.40
N THR A 20 14.98 17.62 7.91
CA THR A 20 15.37 18.85 8.61
C THR A 20 14.17 19.79 8.68
N GLY A 21 13.71 20.09 9.89
CA GLY A 21 12.63 21.05 10.19
C GLY A 21 12.03 20.75 11.57
N SER A 22 12.76 20.94 12.67
CA SER A 22 12.97 22.20 13.41
C SER A 22 11.68 22.85 13.94
N SER A 23 11.54 22.74 15.26
CA SER A 23 10.53 23.26 16.17
C SER A 23 10.23 24.75 16.03
N SER A 24 8.96 25.16 16.18
CA SER A 24 8.55 26.34 16.98
C SER A 24 7.06 26.61 16.83
N VAL A 25 6.23 26.03 17.71
CA VAL A 25 4.91 26.58 17.99
C VAL A 25 5.06 27.60 19.12
N ARG A 26 5.25 28.87 18.73
CA ARG A 26 5.15 30.00 19.65
C ARG A 26 3.67 30.26 19.92
N SER A 27 3.26 30.05 21.17
CA SER A 27 2.05 30.64 21.72
C SER A 27 2.05 32.15 21.50
N PHE A 28 1.05 32.65 20.78
CA PHE A 28 0.64 34.05 20.85
C PHE A 28 -0.84 34.08 21.22
N ALA A 29 -1.08 34.64 22.40
CA ALA A 29 -2.38 34.93 22.94
C ALA A 29 -3.04 36.13 22.23
N ALA A 30 -4.36 36.21 22.40
CA ALA A 30 -5.23 37.38 22.30
C ALA A 30 -5.82 37.75 20.93
N GLY A 31 -7.16 37.76 20.87
CA GLY A 31 -7.94 38.53 19.88
C GLY A 31 -9.29 37.91 19.50
N CYS A 32 -10.37 38.29 20.20
CA CYS A 32 -11.75 38.00 19.78
C CYS A 32 -12.08 38.67 18.43
N THR A 33 -12.35 37.89 17.38
CA THR A 33 -13.20 38.31 16.26
C THR A 33 -13.99 37.11 15.74
N MET A 34 -15.32 37.23 15.74
CA MET A 34 -16.21 36.28 15.07
C MET A 34 -16.19 36.55 13.56
N ALA A 35 -15.86 35.53 12.76
CA ALA A 35 -16.23 35.47 11.35
C ALA A 35 -16.36 33.99 10.95
N SER A 36 -17.60 33.55 10.73
CA SER A 36 -17.94 32.25 10.18
C SER A 36 -17.52 32.20 8.72
N GLY A 37 -16.70 31.22 8.36
CA GLY A 37 -16.31 30.92 6.99
C GLY A 37 -15.83 29.48 6.92
N LEU A 38 -16.60 28.65 6.22
CA LEU A 38 -16.29 27.25 5.94
C LEU A 38 -14.86 27.13 5.41
N LEU A 39 -13.98 26.49 6.18
CA LEU A 39 -12.82 25.82 5.63
C LEU A 39 -13.17 24.34 5.58
N VAL A 40 -13.33 23.85 4.35
CA VAL A 40 -13.38 22.43 3.99
C VAL A 40 -12.36 21.71 4.86
N ALA A 41 -12.84 20.80 5.71
CA ALA A 41 -11.99 19.81 6.34
C ALA A 41 -11.29 19.09 5.19
N GLY A 42 -10.01 19.42 4.96
CA GLY A 42 -9.16 18.56 4.18
C GLY A 42 -9.21 17.21 4.86
N CYS A 43 -9.66 16.18 4.15
CA CYS A 43 -9.34 14.81 4.49
C CYS A 43 -7.82 14.77 4.61
N THR A 44 -7.33 14.87 5.85
CA THR A 44 -5.99 14.41 6.17
C THR A 44 -6.07 12.92 5.90
N GLU A 45 -5.65 12.53 4.70
CA GLU A 45 -5.40 11.13 4.38
C GLU A 45 -4.45 10.66 5.48
N PRO A 46 -4.89 9.78 6.41
CA PRO A 46 -3.93 9.21 7.34
C PRO A 46 -2.89 8.52 6.45
N PRO A 47 -1.58 8.71 6.70
CA PRO A 47 -0.62 7.81 6.08
C PRO A 47 -1.10 6.42 6.45
N VAL A 48 -1.34 5.58 5.45
CA VAL A 48 -1.63 4.17 5.68
C VAL A 48 -0.36 3.64 6.34
N GLU A 49 -0.36 3.64 7.67
CA GLU A 49 0.69 3.05 8.48
C GLU A 49 0.50 1.55 8.33
N VAL A 50 1.01 1.04 7.21
CA VAL A 50 1.09 -0.38 6.92
C VAL A 50 1.95 -0.99 8.02
N ALA A 51 1.30 -1.58 9.01
CA ALA A 51 1.97 -2.28 10.09
C ALA A 51 2.55 -3.60 9.55
N ILE A 52 3.77 -3.53 9.02
CA ILE A 52 4.54 -4.69 8.56
C ILE A 52 5.01 -5.46 9.80
N SER A 53 4.21 -6.39 10.34
CA SER A 53 4.66 -7.26 11.45
C SER A 53 3.75 -8.48 11.69
N GLU A 54 3.40 -9.26 10.67
CA GLU A 54 2.87 -10.61 10.88
C GLU A 54 3.48 -11.62 9.88
N PRO A 55 3.70 -12.89 10.29
CA PRO A 55 4.04 -13.96 9.35
C PRO A 55 2.94 -14.09 8.29
N ASP A 56 3.32 -14.44 7.06
CA ASP A 56 2.38 -14.53 5.94
C ASP A 56 1.26 -15.55 6.31
N PRO A 57 0.00 -15.10 6.42
CA PRO A 57 -1.10 -15.98 6.82
C PRO A 57 -1.39 -17.02 5.73
N ASP A 58 -2.28 -17.97 5.99
CA ASP A 58 -2.69 -18.92 4.95
C ASP A 58 -3.56 -18.18 3.91
N LEU A 59 -2.95 -17.91 2.76
CA LEU A 59 -3.55 -17.15 1.66
C LEU A 59 -4.00 -18.10 0.54
N VAL A 60 -5.24 -17.93 0.11
CA VAL A 60 -5.79 -18.68 -1.01
C VAL A 60 -5.55 -17.89 -2.29
N PHE A 61 -4.48 -18.21 -3.03
CA PHE A 61 -4.24 -17.60 -4.34
C PHE A 61 -5.10 -18.27 -5.42
N VAL A 62 -5.97 -17.49 -6.06
CA VAL A 62 -6.92 -18.01 -7.05
C VAL A 62 -6.31 -18.01 -8.45
N ARG A 63 -5.80 -16.86 -8.89
CA ARG A 63 -5.20 -16.66 -10.23
C ARG A 63 -4.43 -15.34 -10.29
N GLY A 64 -3.65 -15.12 -11.34
CA GLY A 64 -3.14 -13.77 -11.64
C GLY A 64 -4.28 -12.78 -11.91
N TYR A 65 -4.13 -11.54 -11.42
CA TYR A 65 -5.20 -10.53 -11.42
C TYR A 65 -5.57 -10.07 -12.84
N ARG A 66 -4.60 -9.47 -13.57
CA ARG A 66 -4.81 -9.01 -14.96
C ARG A 66 -4.70 -10.16 -15.97
N ASN A 67 -3.69 -11.01 -15.81
CA ASN A 67 -3.45 -12.18 -16.65
C ASN A 67 -2.94 -13.35 -15.80
N PRO A 68 -3.05 -14.63 -16.22
CA PRO A 68 -2.54 -15.78 -15.45
C PRO A 68 -1.02 -15.76 -15.21
N SER A 69 -0.26 -14.90 -15.90
CA SER A 69 1.18 -14.70 -15.70
C SER A 69 1.52 -13.40 -14.97
N ASP A 70 0.53 -12.67 -14.43
CA ASP A 70 0.79 -11.50 -13.61
C ASP A 70 1.52 -11.87 -12.32
N GLU A 71 2.44 -11.00 -11.93
CA GLU A 71 3.09 -11.08 -10.61
C GLU A 71 2.08 -10.80 -9.49
N CYS A 72 1.06 -9.97 -9.76
CA CYS A 72 -0.05 -9.70 -8.85
C CYS A 72 -1.13 -10.79 -8.95
N GLN A 73 -1.51 -11.35 -7.81
CA GLN A 73 -2.45 -12.47 -7.73
C GLN A 73 -3.71 -12.10 -6.97
N LEU A 74 -4.86 -12.54 -7.47
CA LEU A 74 -6.14 -12.49 -6.76
C LEU A 74 -6.11 -13.45 -5.59
N VAL A 75 -6.47 -12.92 -4.43
CA VAL A 75 -6.59 -13.67 -3.19
C VAL A 75 -8.07 -13.92 -2.92
N GLY A 76 -8.41 -15.17 -2.69
CA GLY A 76 -9.76 -15.60 -2.32
C GLY A 76 -10.03 -15.44 -0.84
N GLU A 77 -11.26 -15.76 -0.46
CA GLU A 77 -11.70 -15.73 0.92
C GLU A 77 -10.93 -16.76 1.78
N SER A 78 -10.32 -16.25 2.84
CA SER A 78 -9.66 -17.02 3.90
C SER A 78 -9.97 -16.40 5.25
N ALA A 79 -9.63 -17.08 6.34
CA ALA A 79 -9.85 -16.57 7.70
C ALA A 79 -9.17 -15.21 7.97
N PHE A 80 -8.15 -14.85 7.19
CA PHE A 80 -7.47 -13.56 7.28
C PHE A 80 -8.06 -12.52 6.32
N THR A 81 -8.44 -12.95 5.10
CA THR A 81 -8.88 -12.04 4.04
C THR A 81 -10.37 -11.74 4.06
N VAL A 82 -11.17 -12.49 4.85
CA VAL A 82 -12.63 -12.32 4.97
C VAL A 82 -13.04 -10.92 5.44
N GLU A 83 -12.23 -10.24 6.26
CA GLU A 83 -12.52 -8.88 6.74
C GLU A 83 -12.16 -7.80 5.69
N PHE A 84 -11.46 -8.18 4.61
CA PHE A 84 -10.99 -7.27 3.56
C PHE A 84 -11.65 -7.54 2.20
N LEU A 85 -12.29 -8.70 2.05
CA LEU A 85 -13.04 -9.09 0.87
C LEU A 85 -14.50 -8.68 1.07
N ASP A 86 -14.87 -7.54 0.50
CA ASP A 86 -16.27 -7.17 0.35
C ASP A 86 -16.89 -7.85 -0.87
N ASP A 87 -18.22 -7.99 -0.89
CA ASP A 87 -18.98 -8.53 -2.03
C ASP A 87 -18.81 -7.73 -3.33
N ALA A 88 -18.35 -6.48 -3.20
CA ALA A 88 -18.07 -5.57 -4.31
C ALA A 88 -16.58 -5.19 -4.40
N SER A 89 -15.67 -5.94 -3.78
CA SER A 89 -14.23 -5.65 -3.84
C SER A 89 -13.39 -6.92 -4.05
N ASP A 90 -12.46 -6.85 -5.00
CA ASP A 90 -11.45 -7.88 -5.20
C ASP A 90 -10.20 -7.59 -4.37
N LEU A 91 -9.66 -8.60 -3.68
CA LEU A 91 -8.39 -8.49 -2.96
C LEU A 91 -7.24 -9.05 -3.81
N VAL A 92 -6.21 -8.24 -4.03
CA VAL A 92 -5.05 -8.59 -4.85
C VAL A 92 -3.76 -8.48 -4.04
N ALA A 93 -2.97 -9.54 -4.03
CA ALA A 93 -1.64 -9.57 -3.44
C ALA A 93 -0.57 -9.41 -4.53
N CYS A 94 0.24 -8.36 -4.43
CA CYS A 94 1.40 -8.15 -5.29
C CYS A 94 2.70 -8.30 -4.49
N PRO A 95 3.79 -8.83 -5.07
CA PRO A 95 5.10 -8.82 -4.43
C PRO A 95 5.52 -7.40 -4.08
N THR A 96 5.91 -7.20 -2.82
CA THR A 96 6.27 -5.87 -2.31
C THR A 96 7.46 -5.30 -3.09
N GLY A 97 7.30 -4.11 -3.67
CA GLY A 97 8.34 -3.46 -4.48
C GLY A 97 8.45 -3.94 -5.93
N SER A 98 7.49 -4.71 -6.43
CA SER A 98 7.39 -5.05 -7.86
C SER A 98 6.92 -3.87 -8.72
N SER A 99 7.34 -3.82 -9.98
CA SER A 99 6.84 -2.83 -10.94
C SER A 99 5.34 -3.01 -11.24
N ALA A 100 4.85 -4.24 -11.15
CA ALA A 100 3.44 -4.59 -11.30
C ALA A 100 2.57 -3.92 -10.23
N MET A 101 3.08 -3.82 -8.99
CA MET A 101 2.42 -3.13 -7.86
C MET A 101 2.21 -1.65 -8.15
N GLU A 102 3.28 -0.94 -8.55
CA GLU A 102 3.21 0.49 -8.84
C GLU A 102 2.25 0.78 -10.01
N THR A 103 2.31 -0.04 -11.05
CA THR A 103 1.40 0.05 -12.19
C THR A 103 -0.05 -0.18 -11.78
N LEU A 104 -0.32 -1.19 -10.94
CA LEU A 104 -1.67 -1.48 -10.43
C LEU A 104 -2.25 -0.29 -9.65
N MET A 105 -1.45 0.33 -8.78
CA MET A 105 -1.90 1.49 -8.01
C MET A 105 -2.26 2.67 -8.92
N VAL A 106 -1.46 2.93 -9.96
CA VAL A 106 -1.68 4.02 -10.91
C VAL A 106 -2.88 3.76 -11.83
N GLU A 107 -3.02 2.55 -12.37
CA GLU A 107 -4.06 2.21 -13.34
C GLU A 107 -5.44 2.07 -12.69
N THR A 108 -5.50 1.41 -11.53
CA THR A 108 -6.76 1.04 -10.88
C THR A 108 -7.13 1.94 -9.71
N GLY A 109 -6.19 2.73 -9.18
CA GLY A 109 -6.38 3.46 -7.93
C GLY A 109 -6.48 2.53 -6.73
N ALA A 110 -5.76 1.40 -6.78
CA ALA A 110 -5.85 0.33 -5.79
C ALA A 110 -5.50 0.83 -4.37
N GLN A 111 -6.36 0.53 -3.39
CA GLN A 111 -6.13 0.94 -2.01
C GLN A 111 -5.36 -0.15 -1.28
N MET A 112 -4.20 0.20 -0.73
CA MET A 112 -3.44 -0.71 0.11
C MET A 112 -4.15 -0.94 1.43
N VAL A 113 -4.47 -2.19 1.74
CA VAL A 113 -5.19 -2.56 2.98
C VAL A 113 -4.22 -3.03 4.04
N THR A 114 -3.29 -3.90 3.65
CA THR A 114 -2.25 -4.43 4.53
C THR A 114 -1.04 -4.85 3.71
N GLN A 115 0.11 -5.02 4.34
CA GLN A 115 1.30 -5.58 3.69
C GLN A 115 2.11 -6.42 4.67
N THR A 116 2.62 -7.52 4.15
CA THR A 116 3.51 -8.46 4.82
C THR A 116 4.94 -8.23 4.36
N ASN A 117 5.87 -9.03 4.87
CA ASN A 117 7.27 -8.97 4.46
C ASN A 117 7.49 -9.30 2.97
N SER A 118 6.55 -10.00 2.34
CA SER A 118 6.73 -10.55 0.99
C SER A 118 5.71 -10.00 0.00
N VAL A 119 4.49 -9.70 0.44
CA VAL A 119 3.41 -9.24 -0.42
C VAL A 119 2.67 -8.06 0.17
N THR A 120 2.07 -7.28 -0.71
CA THR A 120 1.20 -6.15 -0.39
C THR A 120 -0.20 -6.43 -0.91
N PHE A 121 -1.18 -6.23 -0.06
CA PHE A 121 -2.59 -6.45 -0.37
C PHE A 121 -3.25 -5.15 -0.75
N PHE A 122 -3.98 -5.21 -1.85
CA PHE A 122 -4.77 -4.13 -2.39
C PHE A 122 -6.22 -4.54 -2.50
N SER A 123 -7.12 -3.69 -2.02
CA SER A 123 -8.54 -3.81 -2.30
C SER A 123 -8.87 -2.97 -3.53
N LEU A 124 -9.59 -3.60 -4.45
CA LEU A 124 -10.01 -3.04 -5.72
C LEU A 124 -11.52 -3.09 -5.78
N ALA A 125 -12.17 -1.93 -5.91
CA ALA A 125 -13.60 -1.89 -6.16
C ALA A 125 -13.92 -2.63 -7.47
N TYR A 126 -14.90 -3.52 -7.41
CA TYR A 126 -15.43 -4.23 -8.56
C TYR A 126 -15.95 -3.20 -9.58
N ARG A 127 -15.51 -3.29 -10.83
CA ARG A 127 -15.88 -2.38 -11.92
C ARG A 127 -16.51 -3.12 -13.09
#